data_AF-A0A2G5T283-F1
#
_entry.id   AF-A0A2G5T283-F1
#
_cell.length_a   1.000
_cell.length_b   1.000
_cell.length_c   1.000
_cell.angle_alpha   90.00
_cell.angle_beta   90.00
_cell.angle_gamma   90.00
#
_symmetry.space_group_name_H-M   'P 1'
#
loop_
_entity.id
_entity.type
_entity.pdbx_description
1 polymer ?
#
loop_
_entity_poly.entity_id
_entity_poly.type
_entity_poly.pdbx_seq_one_letter_code
_entity_poly.pdbx_strand_id
1 'polypeptide(L)'
;MEKILHKHLISFFNDNSLLTNCQFGFRSNRGTESQLLSYQASLLNNFVSKATTHSVYIDFKKAFDTVSTKKLLRKLTSYGISSEMHNWLCSFQLIVHNKN
;
A
#
# COMPACT_ATOMS: atom_id res chain seq x y z
N MET A 1 -10.17 -18.50 3.44
CA MET A 1 -9.46 -18.27 2.16
C MET A 1 -8.78 -16.90 2.12
N GLU A 2 -9.48 -15.79 2.34
CA GLU A 2 -8.89 -14.44 2.28
C GLU A 2 -7.62 -14.25 3.13
N LYS A 3 -7.60 -14.70 4.39
CA LYS A 3 -6.41 -14.66 5.26
C LYS A 3 -5.19 -15.37 4.68
N ILE A 4 -5.39 -16.47 3.95
CA ILE A 4 -4.30 -17.25 3.33
C ILE A 4 -3.75 -16.48 2.12
N LEU A 5 -4.65 -15.97 1.28
CA LEU A 5 -4.27 -15.16 0.12
C LEU A 5 -3.55 -13.88 0.54
N HIS A 6 -4.04 -13.21 1.59
CA HIS A 6 -3.37 -12.05 2.17
C HIS A 6 -1.94 -12.39 2.61
N LYS A 7 -1.73 -13.50 3.32
CA LYS A 7 -0.38 -13.94 3.71
C LYS A 7 0.54 -14.16 2.50
N HIS A 8 0.06 -14.87 1.48
CA HIS A 8 0.84 -15.09 0.25
C HIS A 8 1.16 -13.78 -0.49
N LEU A 9 0.19 -12.87 -0.62
CA LEU A 9 0.40 -11.58 -1.28
C LEU A 9 1.42 -10.72 -0.53
N ILE A 10 1.34 -10.67 0.80
CA ILE A 10 2.28 -9.92 1.61
C ILE A 10 3.69 -10.52 1.52
N SER A 11 3.84 -11.85 1.54
CA SER A 11 5.13 -12.50 1.30
C SER A 11 5.68 -12.10 -0.06
N PHE A 12 4.90 -12.31 -1.14
CA PHE A 12 5.29 -11.97 -2.50
C PHE A 12 5.73 -10.50 -2.64
N PHE A 13 4.98 -9.55 -2.07
CA PHE A 13 5.35 -8.14 -2.13
C PHE A 13 6.61 -7.80 -1.34
N ASN A 14 6.86 -8.47 -0.21
CA ASN A 14 8.07 -8.26 0.58
C ASN A 14 9.28 -8.91 -0.07
N ASP A 15 9.16 -10.17 -0.50
CA ASP A 15 10.25 -10.98 -1.09
C ASP A 15 10.77 -10.34 -2.39
N ASN A 16 9.88 -9.67 -3.14
CA ASN A 16 10.23 -8.95 -4.37
C ASN A 16 10.42 -7.44 -4.17
N SER A 17 10.40 -6.94 -2.92
CA SER A 17 10.58 -5.51 -2.60
C SER A 17 9.67 -4.55 -3.40
N LEU A 18 8.43 -4.96 -3.65
CA LEU A 18 7.48 -4.26 -4.53
C LEU A 18 6.81 -3.04 -3.86
N LEU A 19 6.91 -2.92 -2.55
CA LEU A 19 6.39 -1.80 -1.77
C LEU A 19 7.52 -0.89 -1.31
N THR A 20 7.29 0.43 -1.43
CA THR A 20 8.25 1.43 -0.98
C THR A 20 8.57 1.29 0.51
N ASN A 21 9.83 1.57 0.86
CA ASN A 21 10.26 1.65 2.25
C ASN A 21 9.68 2.85 3.01
N CYS A 22 9.05 3.80 2.31
CA CYS A 22 8.33 4.91 2.92
C CYS A 22 6.85 4.57 3.21
N GLN A 23 6.39 3.35 2.92
CA GLN A 23 5.06 2.89 3.29
C GLN A 23 5.12 2.30 4.70
N PHE A 24 4.44 2.96 5.65
CA PHE A 24 4.39 2.53 7.05
C PHE A 24 3.04 1.91 7.42
N GLY A 25 1.94 2.36 6.79
CA GLY A 25 0.62 1.75 6.96
C GLY A 25 0.54 0.37 6.30
N PHE A 26 -0.22 -0.53 6.93
CA PHE A 26 -0.50 -1.89 6.44
C PHE A 26 0.76 -2.74 6.16
N ARG A 27 1.88 -2.47 6.84
CA ARG A 27 3.09 -3.29 6.78
C ARG A 27 3.44 -3.81 8.18
N SER A 28 3.91 -5.05 8.26
CA SER A 28 4.39 -5.63 9.50
C SER A 28 5.55 -4.83 10.08
N ASN A 29 5.57 -4.65 11.41
CA ASN A 29 6.62 -3.93 12.15
C ASN A 29 6.78 -2.46 11.73
N ARG A 30 5.74 -1.87 11.17
CA ARG A 30 5.68 -0.44 10.81
C ARG A 30 4.33 0.13 11.22
N GLY A 31 4.36 1.36 11.69
CA GLY A 31 3.20 2.09 12.17
C GLY A 31 3.40 3.59 12.12
N THR A 32 2.41 4.31 12.64
CA THR A 32 2.41 5.78 12.69
C THR A 32 3.61 6.33 13.47
N GLU A 33 3.98 5.71 14.59
CA GLU A 33 5.15 6.10 15.37
C GLU A 33 6.45 5.98 14.58
N SER A 34 6.68 4.84 13.92
CA SER A 34 7.87 4.63 13.09
C SER A 34 7.93 5.60 11.90
N GLN A 35 6.79 5.98 11.34
CA GLN A 35 6.71 6.99 10.28
C GLN A 35 7.11 8.36 10.81
N LEU A 36 6.56 8.75 11.96
CA LEU A 36 6.83 10.03 12.60
C LEU A 36 8.32 10.15 12.97
N LEU A 37 8.89 9.11 13.58
CA LEU A 37 10.31 9.08 13.93
C LEU A 37 11.21 9.20 12.68
N SER A 38 10.89 8.46 11.60
CA SER A 38 11.64 8.55 10.34
C SER A 38 11.57 9.94 9.70
N TYR A 39 10.40 10.57 9.75
CA TYR A 39 10.20 11.92 9.25
C TYR A 39 10.93 12.97 10.12
N GLN A 40 10.86 12.86 11.45
CA GLN A 40 11.59 13.73 12.37
C GLN A 40 13.11 13.65 12.18
N ALA A 41 13.65 12.45 12.00
CA ALA A 41 15.07 12.29 11.68
C ALA A 41 15.45 13.01 10.37
N SER A 42 14.58 12.95 9.36
CA SER A 42 14.78 13.66 8.10
C SER A 42 14.74 15.18 8.27
N LEU A 43 13.79 15.70 9.08
CA LEU A 43 13.70 17.12 9.41
C LEU A 43 14.96 17.63 10.12
N LEU A 44 15.45 16.88 11.12
CA LEU A 44 16.66 17.23 11.86
C LEU A 44 17.89 17.26 10.95
N ASN A 45 18.03 16.28 10.06
CA ASN A 45 19.12 16.25 9.09
C ASN A 45 19.09 17.45 8.12
N ASN A 46 17.90 17.79 7.63
CA ASN A 46 17.72 18.96 6.77
C ASN A 46 18.00 20.26 7.52
N PHE A 47 17.58 20.36 8.78
CA PHE A 47 17.87 21.51 9.63
C PHE A 47 19.38 21.71 9.82
N VAL A 48 20.12 20.64 10.17
CA VAL A 48 21.58 20.69 10.34
C VAL A 48 22.29 21.09 9.04
N SER A 49 21.82 20.59 7.90
CA SER A 49 22.36 20.94 6.58
C SER A 49 21.90 22.30 6.04
N LYS A 50 21.13 23.08 6.83
CA LYS A 50 20.53 24.36 6.42
C LYS A 50 19.66 24.25 5.16
N ALA A 51 19.10 23.07 4.90
CA ALA A 51 18.19 22.82 3.80
C ALA A 51 16.75 23.23 4.18
N THR A 52 16.07 23.94 3.28
CA THR A 52 14.65 24.26 3.45
C THR A 52 13.80 23.00 3.24
N THR A 53 12.89 22.72 4.18
CA THR A 53 11.96 21.59 4.06
C THR A 53 10.52 22.09 3.98
N HIS A 54 9.76 21.52 3.05
CA HIS A 54 8.31 21.75 2.91
C HIS A 54 7.59 20.41 2.95
N SER A 55 6.41 20.40 3.56
CA SER A 55 5.62 19.17 3.73
C SER A 55 4.21 19.37 3.19
N VAL A 56 3.77 18.42 2.38
CA VAL A 56 2.44 18.39 1.77
C VAL A 56 1.72 17.15 2.29
N TYR A 57 0.56 17.35 2.91
CA TYR A 57 -0.29 16.28 3.42
C TYR A 57 -1.50 16.13 2.50
N ILE A 58 -1.74 14.91 2.01
CA ILE A 58 -2.82 14.58 1.09
C ILE A 58 -3.66 13.48 1.74
N ASP A 59 -4.98 13.68 1.77
CA ASP A 59 -5.93 12.69 2.23
C ASP A 59 -6.98 12.38 1.15
N PHE A 60 -7.39 11.12 1.06
CA PHE A 60 -8.38 10.66 0.09
C PHE A 60 -9.72 10.38 0.75
N LYS A 61 -10.75 11.14 0.35
CA LYS A 61 -12.13 10.89 0.79
C LYS A 61 -12.58 9.49 0.38
N LYS A 62 -12.96 8.65 1.35
CA LYS A 62 -13.48 7.29 1.13
C LYS A 62 -12.57 6.47 0.19
N ALA A 63 -11.29 6.38 0.51
CA ALA A 63 -10.27 5.78 -0.37
C ALA A 63 -10.62 4.37 -0.87
N PHE A 64 -11.22 3.52 -0.03
CA PHE A 64 -11.63 2.17 -0.42
C PHE A 64 -12.88 2.14 -1.31
N ASP A 65 -13.81 3.07 -1.13
CA ASP A 65 -15.03 3.16 -1.96
C ASP A 65 -14.75 3.81 -3.32
N THR A 66 -13.71 4.65 -3.39
CA THR A 66 -13.41 5.48 -4.58
C THR A 66 -12.27 4.92 -5.44
N VAL A 67 -11.56 3.89 -4.97
CA VAL A 67 -10.48 3.29 -5.76
C VAL A 67 -11.03 2.63 -7.03
N SER A 68 -10.41 2.95 -8.17
CA SER A 68 -10.78 2.29 -9.43
C SER A 68 -10.28 0.86 -9.44
N THR A 69 -11.21 -0.08 -9.26
CA THR A 69 -11.00 -1.52 -9.37
C THR A 69 -10.18 -1.93 -10.60
N LYS A 70 -10.55 -1.42 -11.79
CA LYS A 70 -9.83 -1.73 -13.04
C LYS A 70 -8.37 -1.27 -13.00
N LYS A 71 -8.08 -0.09 -12.46
CA LYS A 71 -6.71 0.42 -12.33
C LYS A 71 -5.92 -0.37 -11.28
N LEU A 72 -6.56 -0.74 -10.17
CA LEU A 72 -5.95 -1.56 -9.12
C LEU A 72 -5.54 -2.94 -9.66
N LEU A 73 -6.44 -3.63 -10.35
CA LEU A 73 -6.16 -4.94 -10.95
C LEU A 73 -5.02 -4.88 -11.97
N ARG A 74 -5.02 -3.86 -12.84
CA ARG A 74 -3.92 -3.64 -13.79
C ARG A 74 -2.58 -3.40 -13.08
N LYS A 75 -2.58 -2.64 -11.99
CA LYS A 75 -1.39 -2.39 -11.17
C LYS A 75 -0.88 -3.68 -10.53
N LEU A 76 -1.77 -4.52 -9.99
CA LEU A 76 -1.42 -5.81 -9.42
C LEU A 76 -0.82 -6.75 -10.46
N THR A 77 -1.39 -6.82 -11.66
CA THR A 77 -0.80 -7.59 -12.78
C THR A 77 0.58 -7.05 -13.16
N SER A 78 0.78 -5.73 -13.18
CA SER A 78 2.10 -5.14 -13.46
C SER A 78 3.16 -5.44 -12.39
N TYR A 79 2.73 -5.83 -11.18
CA TYR A 79 3.61 -6.32 -10.12
C TYR A 79 3.92 -7.82 -10.22
N GLY A 80 3.45 -8.50 -11.26
CA GLY A 80 3.71 -9.94 -11.46
C GLY A 80 2.71 -10.85 -10.76
N ILE A 81 1.55 -10.34 -10.32
CA ILE A 81 0.46 -11.18 -9.81
C ILE A 81 -0.07 -12.07 -10.94
N SER A 82 -0.21 -13.38 -10.64
CA SER A 82 -0.62 -14.38 -11.62
C SER A 82 -2.06 -14.19 -12.11
N SER A 83 -2.37 -14.78 -13.27
CA SER A 83 -3.71 -14.82 -13.87
C SER A 83 -4.76 -15.39 -12.92
N GLU A 84 -4.41 -16.42 -12.16
CA GLU A 84 -5.33 -17.12 -11.24
C GLU A 84 -5.72 -16.20 -10.09
N MET A 85 -4.73 -15.52 -9.48
CA MET A 85 -4.97 -14.56 -8.41
C MET A 85 -5.74 -13.33 -8.93
N HIS A 86 -5.42 -12.85 -10.14
CA HIS A 86 -6.18 -11.78 -10.77
C HIS A 86 -7.66 -12.16 -10.95
N ASN A 87 -7.94 -13.35 -11.48
CA ASN A 87 -9.30 -13.85 -11.68
C ASN A 87 -10.05 -14.04 -10.35
N TRP A 88 -9.34 -14.49 -9.31
CA TRP A 88 -9.90 -14.58 -7.97
C TRP A 88 -10.29 -13.21 -7.41
N LEU A 89 -9.42 -12.19 -7.56
CA LEU A 89 -9.69 -10.82 -7.10
C LEU A 89 -10.87 -10.18 -7.84
N CYS A 90 -10.98 -10.40 -9.16
CA CYS A 90 -12.15 -9.98 -9.94
C CYS A 90 -13.44 -10.62 -9.42
N SER A 91 -13.40 -11.94 -9.17
CA SER A 91 -14.55 -12.68 -8.61
C SER A 91 -14.93 -12.20 -7.21
N PHE A 92 -13.95 -11.92 -6.36
CA PHE A 92 -14.18 -11.40 -5.01
C PHE A 92 -14.93 -10.05 -5.06
N GLN A 93 -14.55 -9.15 -5.97
CA GLN A 93 -15.23 -7.86 -6.14
C GLN A 93 -16.67 -8.01 -6.64
N LEU A 94 -16.92 -8.94 -7.57
CA LEU A 94 -18.29 -9.27 -8.03
C LEU A 94 -19.15 -9.79 -6.87
N ILE A 95 -18.58 -10.57 -5.96
CA ILE A 95 -19.28 -11.08 -4.78
C ILE A 95 -19.58 -9.96 -3.78
N VAL A 96 -18.66 -9.01 -3.58
CA VAL A 96 -18.85 -7.88 -2.67
C VAL A 96 -19.88 -6.88 -3.21
N HIS A 97 -19.91 -6.62 -4.52
CA HIS A 97 -20.92 -5.74 -5.12
C HIS A 97 -22.33 -6.33 -5.18
N ASN A 98 -22.49 -7.65 -5.27
CA ASN A 98 -23.81 -8.30 -5.23
C ASN A 98 -24.41 -8.42 -3.81
N LYS A 99 -23.67 -7.99 -2.78
CA LYS A 99 -24.12 -8.04 -1.38
C LYS A 99 -24.53 -6.68 -0.80
N ASN A 100 -24.47 -5.61 -1.59
CA ASN A 100 -24.88 -4.26 -1.21
C ASN A 100 -26.05 -3.77 -2.06
#